data_AF-A0A397S8H5-F1
#
_entry.id   AF-A0A397S8H5-F1
#
_cell.length_a   1.000
_cell.length_b   1.000
_cell.length_c   1.000
_cell.angle_alpha   90.00
_cell.angle_beta   90.00
_cell.angle_gamma   90.00
#
_symmetry.space_group_name_H-M   'P 1'
#
loop_
_entity.id
_entity.type
_entity.pdbx_description
1 polymer ?
#
loop_
_entity_poly.entity_id
_entity_poly.type
_entity_poly.pdbx_seq_one_letter_code
_entity_poly.pdbx_strand_id
1 'polypeptide(L)'
;MLSFDPNPIVIGKTLVTKVAGTSTVVIEQGAISTVKAFSNGKQVFAKQEDFCKKISETNGENCPLQPGNFNSTSTSVPPSSPNDPKGQTLTFDVIFSVINADKTVIGCMEGPFSMTFPQ
;
A
#
# COMPACT_ATOMS: atom_id res chain seq x y z
N MET A 1 7.55 4.94 -5.96
CA MET A 1 8.34 4.35 -4.86
C MET A 1 7.41 3.94 -3.74
N LEU A 2 7.54 2.69 -3.30
CA LEU A 2 6.83 2.12 -2.16
C LEU A 2 7.87 1.62 -1.17
N SER A 3 7.78 2.01 0.10
CA SER A 3 8.70 1.55 1.15
C SER A 3 7.98 1.33 2.48
N PHE A 4 8.51 0.38 3.24
CA PHE A 4 8.00 -0.02 4.55
C PHE A 4 9.10 0.11 5.61
N ASP A 5 8.72 0.54 6.80
CA ASP A 5 9.59 0.58 7.97
C ASP A 5 8.81 0.06 9.20
N PRO A 6 9.23 -1.06 9.82
CA PRO A 6 10.40 -1.87 9.47
C PRO A 6 10.22 -2.64 8.15
N ASN A 7 11.35 -2.98 7.52
CA ASN A 7 11.44 -3.95 6.43
C ASN A 7 12.47 -5.03 6.79
N PRO A 8 12.07 -6.30 7.04
CA PRO A 8 10.73 -6.86 6.87
C PRO A 8 9.68 -6.26 7.83
N ILE A 9 8.42 -6.22 7.38
CA ILE A 9 7.27 -5.77 8.17
C ILE A 9 7.12 -6.72 9.36
N VAL A 10 6.93 -6.20 10.58
CA VAL A 10 6.76 -7.05 11.77
C VAL A 10 5.31 -7.00 12.24
N ILE A 11 4.64 -8.15 12.26
CA ILE A 11 3.26 -8.27 12.73
C ILE A 11 3.13 -7.81 14.19
N GLY A 12 2.05 -7.08 14.49
CA GLY A 12 1.79 -6.53 15.81
C GLY A 12 2.64 -5.32 16.19
N LYS A 13 3.54 -4.85 15.31
CA LYS A 13 4.33 -3.63 15.51
C LYS A 13 3.87 -2.52 14.59
N THR A 14 4.21 -1.29 14.97
CA THR A 14 3.99 -0.11 14.13
C THR A 14 4.72 -0.27 12.79
N LEU A 15 3.97 -0.07 11.72
CA LEU A 15 4.42 -0.05 10.34
C LEU A 15 4.23 1.35 9.78
N VAL A 16 5.31 1.95 9.30
CA VAL A 16 5.30 3.16 8.50
C VAL A 16 5.37 2.77 7.02
N THR A 17 4.35 3.14 6.26
CA THR A 17 4.28 2.94 4.81
C THR A 17 4.43 4.29 4.12
N LYS A 18 5.39 4.38 3.19
CA LYS A 18 5.58 5.56 2.35
C LYS A 18 5.29 5.23 0.89
N VAL A 19 4.49 6.07 0.27
CA VAL A 19 4.11 5.98 -1.15
C VAL A 19 4.43 7.31 -1.80
N ALA A 20 5.34 7.31 -2.77
CA ALA A 20 5.66 8.51 -3.54
C ALA A 20 5.65 8.20 -5.03
N GLY A 21 5.20 9.15 -5.85
CA GLY A 21 5.14 8.99 -7.30
C GLY A 21 4.88 10.32 -8.00
N THR A 22 4.84 10.25 -9.33
CA THR A 22 4.51 11.39 -10.18
C THR A 22 3.31 10.99 -11.03
N SER A 23 2.23 11.76 -10.98
CA SER A 23 1.08 11.62 -11.87
C SER A 23 1.21 12.59 -13.04
N THR A 24 0.97 12.11 -14.26
CA THR A 24 0.88 12.96 -15.47
C THR A 24 -0.55 13.42 -15.77
N VAL A 25 -1.52 12.91 -15.01
CA VAL A 25 -2.96 13.20 -15.17
C VAL A 25 -3.55 13.69 -13.86
N VAL A 26 -4.72 14.33 -13.93
CA VAL A 26 -5.50 14.71 -12.74
C VAL A 26 -5.99 13.43 -12.04
N ILE A 27 -5.77 13.34 -10.73
CA ILE A 27 -6.32 12.26 -9.91
C ILE A 27 -7.66 12.74 -9.38
N GLU A 28 -8.74 12.14 -9.86
CA GLU A 28 -10.12 12.58 -9.60
C GLU A 28 -10.66 12.02 -8.28
N GLN A 29 -11.71 12.66 -7.78
CA GLN A 29 -12.47 12.12 -6.65
C GLN A 29 -12.97 10.71 -6.99
N GLY A 30 -12.77 9.77 -6.07
CA GLY A 30 -13.10 8.36 -6.27
C GLY A 30 -11.94 7.51 -6.79
N ALA A 31 -10.73 8.09 -6.94
CA ALA A 31 -9.53 7.30 -7.15
C ALA A 31 -9.29 6.33 -5.98
N ILE A 32 -8.85 5.12 -6.32
CA ILE A 32 -8.60 4.04 -5.37
C ILE A 32 -7.13 3.62 -5.43
N SER A 33 -6.64 3.14 -4.30
CA SER A 33 -5.39 2.37 -4.25
C SER A 33 -5.69 0.92 -3.92
N THR A 34 -5.00 0.00 -4.58
CA THR A 34 -5.14 -1.44 -4.37
C THR A 34 -3.81 -2.05 -4.02
N VAL A 35 -3.81 -2.97 -3.06
CA VAL A 35 -2.67 -3.82 -2.72
C VAL A 35 -3.10 -5.26 -2.88
N LYS A 36 -2.35 -6.03 -3.66
CA LYS A 36 -2.55 -7.48 -3.80
C LYS A 36 -1.24 -8.17 -3.45
N ALA A 37 -1.30 -9.20 -2.62
CA ALA A 37 -0.14 -10.02 -2.29
C ALA A 37 -0.34 -11.45 -2.77
N PHE A 38 0.74 -12.04 -3.28
CA PHE A 38 0.77 -13.36 -3.88
C PHE A 38 1.83 -14.23 -3.18
N SER A 39 1.51 -15.50 -3.00
CA SER A 39 2.43 -16.53 -2.53
C SER A 39 2.35 -17.70 -3.50
N ASN A 40 3.49 -18.09 -4.09
CA ASN A 40 3.56 -19.15 -5.12
C ASN A 40 2.55 -18.92 -6.27
N GLY A 41 2.44 -17.67 -6.73
CA GLY A 41 1.52 -17.27 -7.81
C GLY A 41 0.03 -17.22 -7.43
N LYS A 42 -0.36 -17.58 -6.20
CA LYS A 42 -1.73 -17.49 -5.72
C LYS A 42 -1.94 -16.21 -4.91
N GLN A 43 -3.00 -15.46 -5.19
CA GLN A 43 -3.36 -14.29 -4.40
C GLN A 43 -3.78 -14.73 -2.99
N VAL A 44 -3.09 -14.22 -1.98
CA VAL A 44 -3.34 -14.52 -0.55
C VAL A 44 -3.91 -13.33 0.22
N PHE A 45 -3.77 -12.12 -0.34
CA PHE A 45 -4.29 -10.90 0.26
C PHE A 45 -4.69 -9.91 -0.84
N ALA A 46 -5.79 -9.19 -0.60
CA ALA A 46 -6.18 -8.05 -1.41
C ALA A 46 -6.82 -6.99 -0.51
N LYS A 47 -6.42 -5.74 -0.69
CA LYS A 47 -7.00 -4.57 -0.03
C LYS A 47 -7.22 -3.48 -1.05
N GLN A 48 -8.36 -2.79 -0.92
CA GLN A 48 -8.67 -1.58 -1.66
C GLN A 48 -8.95 -0.47 -0.66
N GLU A 49 -8.43 0.72 -0.92
CA GLU A 49 -8.62 1.92 -0.11
C GLU A 49 -8.98 3.11 -1.01
N ASP A 50 -9.75 4.05 -0.47
CA ASP A 50 -9.97 5.36 -1.10
C ASP A 50 -8.66 6.15 -1.05
N PHE A 51 -8.07 6.39 -2.22
CA PHE A 51 -6.78 7.07 -2.32
C PHE A 51 -6.91 8.55 -1.95
N CYS A 52 -7.98 9.21 -2.40
CA CYS A 52 -8.23 10.63 -2.13
C CYS A 52 -8.43 10.89 -0.64
N LYS A 53 -9.21 10.04 0.03
CA LYS A 53 -9.40 10.12 1.47
C LYS A 53 -8.08 9.95 2.22
N LYS A 54 -7.26 8.97 1.81
CA LYS A 54 -5.96 8.72 2.43
C LYS A 54 -5.01 9.90 2.26
N ILE A 55 -4.93 10.48 1.07
CA ILE A 55 -4.11 11.68 0.81
C ILE A 55 -4.60 12.88 1.63
N SER A 56 -5.91 13.09 1.73
CA SER A 56 -6.48 14.15 2.57
C SER A 56 -6.11 13.97 4.04
N GLU A 57 -6.22 12.75 4.57
CA GLU A 57 -5.85 12.43 5.95
C GLU A 57 -4.35 12.53 6.22
N THR A 58 -3.48 12.18 5.26
CA THR A 58 -2.02 12.19 5.47
C THR A 58 -1.36 13.52 5.14
N ASN A 59 -1.86 14.24 4.14
CA ASN A 59 -1.21 15.43 3.57
C ASN A 59 -2.07 16.70 3.67
N GLY A 60 -3.36 16.59 3.98
CA GLY A 60 -4.31 17.72 3.95
C GLY A 60 -4.72 18.15 2.53
N GLU A 61 -4.30 17.41 1.51
CA GLU A 61 -4.65 17.68 0.12
C GLU A 61 -5.95 16.95 -0.25
N ASN A 62 -6.88 17.66 -0.88
CA ASN A 62 -8.14 17.08 -1.32
C ASN A 62 -8.10 16.85 -2.82
N CYS A 63 -8.71 15.74 -3.27
CA CYS A 63 -8.96 15.54 -4.68
C CYS A 63 -9.95 16.60 -5.22
N PRO A 64 -9.85 16.99 -6.51
CA PRO A 64 -8.93 16.45 -7.50
C PRO A 64 -7.48 16.94 -7.33
N LEU A 65 -6.51 16.03 -7.42
CA LEU A 65 -5.08 16.35 -7.35
C LEU A 65 -4.56 16.64 -8.77
N GLN A 66 -3.92 17.79 -8.95
CA GLN A 66 -3.34 18.16 -10.24
C GLN A 66 -2.14 17.27 -10.59
N PRO A 67 -1.79 17.13 -11.89
CA PRO A 67 -0.58 16.44 -12.30
C PRO A 67 0.65 16.97 -11.56
N GLY A 68 1.51 16.06 -11.11
CA GLY A 68 2.66 16.41 -10.29
C GLY A 68 3.11 15.28 -9.37
N ASN A 69 4.05 15.61 -8.49
CA ASN A 69 4.56 14.67 -7.50
C ASN A 69 3.59 14.57 -6.33
N PHE A 70 3.32 13.35 -5.88
CA PHE A 70 2.64 13.09 -4.62
C PHE A 70 3.55 12.24 -3.73
N ASN A 71 3.46 12.48 -2.42
CA ASN A 71 4.16 11.70 -1.41
C ASN A 71 3.28 11.58 -0.18
N SER A 72 2.94 10.36 0.22
CA SER A 72 2.10 10.07 1.39
C SER A 72 2.85 9.15 2.34
N THR A 73 2.79 9.48 3.61
CA THR A 73 3.27 8.63 4.70
C THR A 73 2.09 8.26 5.58
N SER A 74 1.91 6.97 5.84
CA SER A 74 0.85 6.47 6.72
C SER A 74 1.42 5.50 7.74
N THR A 75 0.84 5.50 8.93
CA THR A 75 1.22 4.61 10.03
C THR A 75 0.08 3.66 10.33
N SER A 76 0.38 2.37 10.49
CA SER A 76 -0.59 1.34 10.82
C SER A 76 0.03 0.29 11.74
N VAL A 77 -0.80 -0.56 12.36
CA VAL A 77 -0.33 -1.75 13.09
C VAL A 77 -0.97 -2.96 12.42
N PRO A 78 -0.21 -3.77 11.66
CA PRO A 78 -0.72 -5.02 11.11
C PRO A 78 -1.17 -5.95 12.25
N PRO A 79 -2.43 -6.38 12.27
CA PRO A 79 -2.95 -7.18 13.37
C PRO A 79 -2.29 -8.57 13.38
N SER A 80 -2.09 -9.11 14.58
CA SER A 80 -1.71 -10.52 14.76
C SER A 80 -2.94 -11.43 14.79
N SER A 81 -2.74 -12.67 14.38
CA SER A 81 -3.74 -13.74 14.41
C SER A 81 -3.23 -14.95 15.18
N PRO A 82 -4.09 -15.69 15.92
CA PRO A 82 -3.70 -16.95 16.55
C PRO A 82 -3.15 -18.00 15.56
N ASN A 83 -3.54 -17.90 14.29
CA ASN A 83 -3.14 -18.82 13.22
C ASN A 83 -1.89 -18.36 12.45
N ASP A 84 -1.24 -17.28 12.88
CA ASP A 84 -0.03 -16.78 12.24
C ASP A 84 1.12 -17.80 12.33
N PRO A 85 1.98 -17.90 11.30
CA PRO A 85 3.12 -18.81 11.28
C PRO A 85 4.25 -18.28 12.18
N LYS A 86 4.07 -18.41 13.49
CA LYS A 86 4.97 -17.89 14.52
C LYS A 86 6.42 -18.27 14.27
N GLY A 87 7.31 -17.30 14.48
CA GLY A 87 8.75 -17.46 14.30
C GLY A 87 9.21 -17.56 12.84
N GLN A 88 8.35 -17.26 11.87
CA GLN A 88 8.70 -17.29 10.45
C GLN A 88 8.74 -15.89 9.83
N THR A 89 9.52 -15.76 8.77
CA THR A 89 9.44 -14.63 7.84
C THR A 89 8.97 -15.16 6.49
N LEU A 90 7.85 -14.64 6.00
CA LEU A 90 7.29 -15.00 4.71
C LEU A 90 7.50 -13.85 3.72
N THR A 91 7.84 -14.19 2.49
CA THR A 91 7.95 -13.23 1.38
C THR A 91 6.76 -13.40 0.45
N PHE A 92 6.18 -12.27 0.05
CA PHE A 92 5.06 -12.19 -0.87
C PHE A 92 5.41 -11.29 -2.04
N ASP A 93 5.03 -11.70 -3.24
CA ASP A 93 5.03 -10.80 -4.39
C ASP A 93 3.85 -9.85 -4.24
N VAL A 94 4.08 -8.55 -4.30
CA VAL A 94 3.03 -7.55 -4.08
C VAL A 94 2.90 -6.67 -5.30
N ILE A 95 1.63 -6.40 -5.65
CA ILE A 95 1.23 -5.42 -6.65
C ILE A 95 0.48 -4.31 -5.93
N PHE A 96 1.03 -3.10 -5.97
CA PHE A 96 0.37 -1.88 -5.55
C PHE A 96 -0.04 -1.09 -6.78
N SER A 97 -1.28 -0.63 -6.84
CA SER A 97 -1.77 0.19 -7.96
C SER A 97 -2.59 1.37 -7.45
N VAL A 98 -2.51 2.50 -8.15
CA VAL A 98 -3.43 3.63 -8.00
C VAL A 98 -4.23 3.74 -9.29
N ILE A 99 -5.55 3.71 -9.16
CA ILE A 99 -6.49 3.69 -10.28
C ILE A 99 -7.45 4.86 -10.09
N ASN A 100 -7.59 5.67 -11.12
CA ASN A 100 -8.48 6.82 -11.11
C ASN A 100 -9.95 6.37 -11.28
N ALA A 101 -10.90 7.27 -11.03
CA ALA A 101 -12.34 6.95 -11.07
C ALA A 101 -12.81 6.47 -12.47
N ASP A 102 -12.19 6.96 -13.54
CA ASP A 102 -12.41 6.56 -14.93
C ASP A 102 -11.73 5.24 -15.32
N LYS A 103 -11.10 4.55 -14.35
CA LYS A 103 -10.31 3.32 -14.50
C LYS A 103 -8.92 3.51 -15.12
N THR A 104 -8.47 4.74 -15.34
CA THR A 104 -7.10 5.01 -15.76
C THR A 104 -6.13 4.58 -14.66
N VAL A 105 -5.12 3.77 -15.01
CA VAL A 105 -4.06 3.37 -14.08
C VAL A 105 -3.07 4.52 -13.98
N ILE A 106 -2.99 5.15 -12.81
CA ILE A 106 -2.06 6.26 -12.53
C ILE A 106 -0.65 5.71 -12.29
N GLY A 107 -0.55 4.59 -11.58
CA GLY A 107 0.73 3.95 -11.32
C GLY A 107 0.54 2.51 -10.84
N CYS A 108 1.51 1.66 -11.19
CA CYS A 108 1.62 0.30 -10.71
C CYS A 108 3.05 0.06 -10.22
N MET A 109 3.19 -0.52 -9.03
CA MET A 109 4.46 -0.89 -8.44
C MET A 109 4.38 -2.36 -8.06
N GLU A 110 5.39 -3.11 -8.47
CA GLU A 110 5.50 -4.54 -8.23
C GLU A 110 6.80 -4.82 -7.51
N GLY A 111 6.76 -5.71 -6.53
CA GLY A 111 7.96 -6.13 -5.83
C GLY A 111 7.68 -7.06 -4.67
N PRO A 112 8.69 -7.84 -4.25
CA PRO A 112 8.56 -8.69 -3.10
C PRO A 112 8.59 -7.85 -1.81
N PHE A 113 7.75 -8.21 -0.85
CA PHE A 113 7.87 -7.73 0.53
C PHE A 113 7.84 -8.89 1.51
N SER A 114 8.59 -8.75 2.59
CA SER A 114 8.71 -9.76 3.62
C SER A 114 7.99 -9.34 4.89
N MET A 115 7.32 -10.29 5.52
CA MET A 115 6.60 -10.13 6.79
C MET A 115 7.13 -11.12 7.81
N THR A 116 7.56 -10.63 8.96
CA THR A 116 8.02 -11.40 10.11
C THR A 116 6.89 -11.55 11.12
N PHE A 117 6.64 -12.79 11.51
CA PHE A 117 5.67 -13.20 12.52
C PHE A 117 6.44 -13.52 13.82
N PRO A 118 6.39 -12.67 14.85
CA PRO A 118 7.07 -12.92 16.12
C PRO A 118 6.66 -14.25 16.77
N GLN A 119 7.49 -14.77 17.69
CA GLN A 119 7.15 -15.93 18.52
C GLN A 119 6.01 -15.63 19.49
#